data_AF-A0A3D4JHW4-F1
#
_entry.id   AF-A0A3D4JHW4-F1
#
_cell.length_a   1.000
_cell.length_b   1.000
_cell.length_c   1.000
_cell.angle_alpha   90.00
_cell.angle_beta   90.00
_cell.angle_gamma   90.00
#
_symmetry.space_group_name_H-M   'P 1'
#
loop_
_entity.id
_entity.type
_entity.pdbx_description
1 polymer ?
#
loop_
_entity_poly.entity_id
_entity_poly.type
_entity_poly.pdbx_seq_one_letter_code
_entity_poly.pdbx_strand_id
1 'polypeptide(L)'
;MTEKSGAQISQKAFIQSVVILFALMMIAGILTLVIPAGQYARTEVDGRETIVPDSFAFTERPDYPFWRWFIAPLEVVTGPDGLTVIVITVFILMVGVAFAVMDKSGILKATLLVL
;
A
#
# COMPACT_ATOMS: atom_id res chain seq x y z
N MET A 1 -18.57 31.99 -15.28
CA MET A 1 -17.25 31.63 -14.76
C MET A 1 -17.36 30.20 -14.25
N THR A 2 -16.77 29.24 -14.95
CA THR A 2 -16.96 27.80 -14.65
C THR A 2 -15.97 27.39 -13.58
N GLU A 3 -16.41 27.41 -12.33
CA GLU A 3 -15.66 26.92 -11.18
C GLU A 3 -15.59 25.39 -11.24
N LYS A 4 -14.38 24.87 -11.51
CA LYS A 4 -14.09 23.43 -11.55
C LYS A 4 -13.95 22.93 -10.12
N SER A 5 -15.09 22.58 -9.53
CA SER A 5 -15.22 21.94 -8.23
C SER A 5 -14.48 20.59 -8.19
N GLY A 6 -13.85 20.30 -7.05
CA GLY A 6 -13.59 18.95 -6.55
C GLY A 6 -12.47 18.16 -7.24
N ALA A 7 -11.28 18.18 -6.65
CA ALA A 7 -10.20 17.21 -6.89
C ALA A 7 -9.82 16.99 -8.38
N GLN A 8 -9.52 18.08 -9.10
CA GLN A 8 -8.60 17.95 -10.23
C GLN A 8 -7.19 17.73 -9.66
N ILE A 9 -6.91 16.55 -9.08
CA ILE A 9 -5.51 16.11 -8.97
C ILE A 9 -5.02 16.19 -10.41
N SER A 10 -4.18 17.18 -10.69
CA SER A 10 -3.58 17.35 -12.00
C SER A 10 -2.99 15.99 -12.35
N GLN A 11 -3.34 15.44 -13.51
CA GLN A 11 -2.87 14.13 -13.97
C GLN A 11 -1.35 13.98 -13.76
N LYS A 12 -0.61 15.09 -13.90
CA LYS A 12 0.82 15.20 -13.58
C LYS A 12 1.15 14.86 -12.12
N ALA A 13 0.41 15.40 -11.15
CA ALA A 13 0.61 15.12 -9.72
C ALA A 13 0.29 13.66 -9.36
N PHE A 14 -0.77 13.08 -9.93
CA PHE A 14 -1.05 11.65 -9.73
C PHE A 14 0.07 10.77 -10.27
N ILE A 15 0.50 11.03 -11.51
CA ILE A 15 1.62 10.31 -12.14
C ILE A 15 2.90 10.51 -11.33
N GLN A 16 3.17 11.72 -10.84
CA GLN A 16 4.33 12.01 -10.02
C GLN A 16 4.33 11.16 -8.73
N SER A 17 3.20 11.09 -8.02
CA SER A 17 3.08 10.24 -6.82
C SER A 17 3.30 8.76 -7.13
N VAL A 18 2.73 8.26 -8.24
CA VAL A 18 2.93 6.86 -8.68
C VAL A 18 4.41 6.60 -8.99
N VAL A 19 5.07 7.51 -9.71
CA VAL A 19 6.50 7.40 -10.06
C VAL A 19 7.37 7.43 -8.80
N ILE A 20 7.07 8.29 -7.83
CA ILE A 20 7.81 8.34 -6.56
C ILE A 20 7.64 7.03 -5.78
N LEU A 21 6.40 6.55 -5.64
CA LEU A 21 6.12 5.26 -4.98
C LEU A 21 6.85 4.12 -5.67
N PHE A 22 6.79 4.06 -7.00
CA PHE A 22 7.47 3.05 -7.78
C PHE A 22 9.00 3.11 -7.62
N ALA A 23 9.60 4.30 -7.64
CA ALA A 23 11.03 4.47 -7.42
C ALA A 23 11.45 3.99 -6.02
N LEU A 24 10.66 4.31 -4.99
CA LEU A 24 10.89 3.81 -3.62
C LEU A 24 10.80 2.28 -3.55
N MET A 25 9.82 1.67 -4.22
CA MET A 25 9.69 0.22 -4.30
C MET A 25 10.93 -0.43 -4.95
N MET A 26 11.44 0.14 -6.05
CA MET A 26 12.65 -0.34 -6.72
C MET A 26 13.88 -0.23 -5.83
N ILE A 27 14.06 0.90 -5.14
CA ILE A 27 15.19 1.10 -4.20
C ILE A 27 15.14 0.07 -3.07
N ALA A 28 13.96 -0.13 -2.47
CA ALA A 28 13.78 -1.13 -1.41
C ALA A 28 14.07 -2.56 -1.92
N GLY A 29 13.59 -2.90 -3.12
CA GLY A 29 13.86 -4.21 -3.74
C GLY A 29 15.33 -4.45 -4.09
N ILE A 30 16.05 -3.42 -4.54
CA ILE A 30 17.51 -3.53 -4.75
C ILE A 30 18.22 -3.69 -3.41
N LEU A 31 17.79 -2.95 -2.38
CA LEU A 31 18.40 -3.01 -1.06
C LEU A 31 18.23 -4.40 -0.42
N THR A 32 17.09 -5.09 -0.64
CA THR A 32 16.90 -6.48 -0.16
C THR A 32 17.77 -7.50 -0.89
N LEU A 33 18.23 -7.21 -2.11
CA LEU A 33 19.23 -8.03 -2.82
C LEU A 33 20.65 -7.80 -2.31
N VAL A 34 20.97 -6.59 -1.85
CA VAL A 34 22.31 -6.28 -1.31
C VAL A 34 22.45 -6.73 0.14
N ILE A 35 21.42 -6.53 0.99
CA ILE A 35 21.49 -6.83 2.44
C ILE A 35 21.08 -8.29 2.71
N PRO A 36 21.99 -9.17 3.15
CA PRO A 36 21.68 -10.58 3.38
C PRO A 36 20.62 -10.74 4.46
N ALA A 37 19.66 -11.64 4.22
CA ALA A 37 18.66 -11.96 5.23
C ALA A 37 19.33 -12.75 6.36
N GLY A 38 19.13 -12.31 7.59
CA GLY A 38 19.61 -12.99 8.77
C GLY A 38 18.46 -13.24 9.73
N GLN A 39 18.50 -14.37 10.42
CA GLN A 39 17.51 -14.75 11.42
C GLN A 39 18.24 -15.17 12.69
N TYR A 40 17.70 -14.75 13.84
CA TYR A 40 18.13 -15.26 15.14
C TYR A 40 17.25 -16.46 15.51
N ALA A 41 17.86 -17.48 16.10
CA ALA A 41 17.11 -18.60 16.65
C ALA A 41 16.24 -18.11 17.81
N ARG A 42 14.97 -18.52 17.82
CA ARG A 42 14.05 -18.33 18.93
C ARG A 42 13.90 -19.64 19.68
N THR A 43 14.03 -19.59 20.99
CA THR A 43 13.78 -20.75 21.86
C THR A 43 12.77 -20.36 22.93
N GLU A 44 11.92 -21.31 23.31
CA GLU A 44 10.97 -21.11 24.38
C GLU A 44 11.67 -21.33 25.73
N VAL A 45 11.76 -20.27 26.54
CA VAL A 45 12.25 -20.33 27.92
C VAL A 45 11.12 -19.86 28.81
N ASP A 46 10.68 -20.69 29.75
CA ASP A 46 9.60 -20.38 30.70
C ASP A 46 8.28 -19.90 30.04
N GLY A 47 7.90 -20.50 28.91
CA GLY A 47 6.67 -20.14 28.19
C GLY A 47 6.74 -18.81 27.44
N ARG A 48 7.93 -18.22 27.28
CA ARG A 48 8.18 -17.01 26.49
C ARG A 48 9.19 -17.29 25.39
N GLU A 49 8.84 -16.91 24.16
CA GLU A 49 9.80 -16.88 23.06
C GLU A 49 10.92 -15.89 23.38
N THR A 50 12.12 -16.41 23.62
CA THR A 50 13.32 -15.61 23.87
C THR A 50 14.29 -15.80 22.71
N ILE A 51 14.84 -14.68 22.23
CA ILE A 51 15.86 -14.69 21.18
C ILE A 51 17.17 -15.18 21.78
N VAL A 52 17.81 -16.18 21.18
CA VAL A 52 19.11 -16.69 21.64
C VAL A 52 20.19 -15.69 21.22
N PRO A 53 20.88 -15.03 22.18
CA PRO A 53 22.03 -14.17 21.87
C PRO A 53 23.11 -14.98 21.14
N ASP A 54 23.85 -14.37 20.20
CA ASP A 54 24.87 -15.02 19.35
C ASP A 54 24.40 -16.12 18.37
N SER A 55 23.09 -16.33 18.21
CA SER A 55 22.54 -17.31 17.25
C SER A 55 22.28 -16.75 15.84
N PHE A 56 22.90 -15.63 15.47
CA PHE A 56 22.68 -15.01 14.16
C PHE A 56 23.15 -15.94 13.04
N ALA A 57 22.21 -16.41 12.23
CA ALA A 57 22.50 -17.18 11.03
C ALA A 57 21.97 -16.45 9.79
N PHE A 58 22.76 -16.46 8.73
CA PHE A 58 22.28 -16.03 7.42
C PHE A 58 21.32 -17.08 6.86
N THR A 59 20.14 -16.65 6.43
CA THR A 59 19.13 -17.52 5.82
C THR A 59 19.19 -17.35 4.31
N GLU A 60 19.03 -18.45 3.57
CA GLU A 60 18.88 -18.41 2.12
C GLU A 60 17.66 -17.57 1.75
N ARG A 61 17.89 -16.57 0.89
CA ARG A 61 16.81 -15.72 0.42
C ARG A 61 15.95 -16.53 -0.55
N PRO A 62 14.61 -16.50 -0.42
CA PRO A 62 13.75 -16.94 -1.51
C PRO A 62 14.07 -16.11 -2.76
N ASP A 63 14.23 -16.75 -3.92
CA ASP A 63 14.38 -16.04 -5.19
C ASP A 63 13.08 -15.30 -5.49
N TYR A 64 13.08 -13.98 -5.34
CA TYR A 64 11.94 -13.13 -5.71
C TYR A 64 12.15 -12.62 -7.14
N PRO A 65 11.33 -13.05 -8.11
CA PRO A 65 11.42 -12.55 -9.48
C PRO A 65 11.15 -11.03 -9.52
N PHE A 66 11.92 -10.29 -10.31
CA PHE A 66 11.77 -8.84 -10.48
C PHE A 66 10.37 -8.42 -10.96
N TRP A 67 9.66 -9.30 -11.68
CA TRP A 67 8.27 -9.06 -12.10
C TRP A 67 7.28 -8.92 -10.93
N ARG A 68 7.57 -9.51 -9.75
CA ARG A 68 6.73 -9.36 -8.57
C ARG A 68 6.71 -7.92 -8.05
N TRP A 69 7.75 -7.12 -8.28
CA TRP A 69 7.74 -5.72 -7.87
C TRP A 69 6.67 -4.89 -8.60
N PHE A 70 6.36 -5.27 -9.85
CA PHE A 70 5.32 -4.62 -10.65
C PHE A 70 3.92 -5.14 -10.32
N ILE A 71 3.80 -6.43 -10.05
CA ILE A 71 2.50 -7.09 -9.82
C ILE A 71 2.11 -7.08 -8.33
N ALA A 72 3.04 -6.79 -7.41
CA ALA A 72 2.82 -6.81 -5.96
C ALA A 72 1.56 -6.04 -5.49
N PRO A 73 1.26 -4.83 -5.99
CA PRO A 73 0.04 -4.12 -5.60
C PRO A 73 -1.26 -4.86 -5.98
N LEU A 74 -1.23 -5.70 -7.01
CA LEU A 74 -2.36 -6.53 -7.43
C LEU A 74 -2.34 -7.90 -6.74
N GLU A 75 -1.16 -8.50 -6.55
CA GLU A 75 -0.96 -9.79 -5.87
C GLU A 75 -1.47 -9.75 -4.41
N VAL A 76 -1.41 -8.59 -3.75
CA VAL A 76 -1.86 -8.41 -2.36
C VAL A 76 -3.34 -8.79 -2.16
N VAL A 77 -4.16 -8.67 -3.20
CA VAL A 77 -5.59 -9.02 -3.19
C VAL A 77 -5.79 -10.53 -3.04
N THR A 78 -4.84 -11.31 -3.53
CA THR A 78 -4.85 -12.79 -3.47
C THR A 78 -4.01 -13.36 -2.31
N GLY A 79 -3.39 -12.49 -1.51
CA GLY A 79 -2.56 -12.88 -0.39
C GLY A 79 -3.34 -13.37 0.84
N PRO A 80 -2.65 -13.81 1.90
CA PRO A 80 -3.27 -14.23 3.16
C PRO A 80 -4.21 -13.17 3.76
N ASP A 81 -3.83 -11.89 3.63
CA ASP A 81 -4.61 -10.74 4.11
C ASP A 81 -5.52 -10.15 3.02
N GLY A 82 -5.71 -10.86 1.90
CA GLY A 82 -6.44 -10.37 0.72
C GLY A 82 -7.86 -9.95 1.04
N LEU A 83 -8.56 -10.68 1.91
CA LEU A 83 -9.92 -10.33 2.33
C LEU A 83 -9.99 -8.93 2.97
N THR A 84 -9.06 -8.63 3.88
CA THR A 84 -8.99 -7.31 4.56
C THR A 84 -8.73 -6.21 3.54
N VAL A 85 -7.82 -6.43 2.59
CA VAL A 85 -7.50 -5.45 1.54
C VAL A 85 -8.70 -5.20 0.62
N ILE A 86 -9.42 -6.26 0.23
CA ILE A 86 -10.63 -6.15 -0.59
C ILE A 86 -11.68 -5.31 0.14
N VAL A 87 -11.93 -5.60 1.43
CA VAL A 87 -12.92 -4.86 2.23
C VAL A 87 -12.57 -3.38 2.30
N ILE A 88 -11.32 -3.03 2.59
CA ILE A 88 -10.85 -1.63 2.62
C ILE A 88 -11.02 -0.97 1.25
N THR A 89 -10.65 -1.67 0.17
CA THR A 89 -10.75 -1.16 -1.20
C THR A 89 -12.20 -0.86 -1.58
N VAL A 90 -13.11 -1.80 -1.33
CA VAL A 90 -14.55 -1.63 -1.59
C VAL A 90 -15.11 -0.48 -0.75
N PHE A 91 -14.71 -0.37 0.52
CA PHE A 91 -15.15 0.71 1.40
C PHE A 91 -14.72 2.08 0.87
N ILE A 92 -13.45 2.25 0.51
CA ILE A 92 -12.92 3.51 -0.06
C ILE A 92 -13.63 3.85 -1.38
N LEU A 93 -13.86 2.85 -2.25
CA LEU A 93 -14.61 3.04 -3.49
C LEU A 93 -16.05 3.46 -3.23
N MET A 94 -16.75 2.83 -2.29
CA MET A 94 -18.12 3.18 -1.93
C MET A 94 -18.21 4.63 -1.43
N VAL A 95 -17.27 5.04 -0.57
CA VAL A 95 -17.17 6.43 -0.09
C VAL A 95 -16.91 7.38 -1.27
N GLY A 96 -15.95 7.08 -2.14
CA GLY A 96 -15.65 7.88 -3.32
C GLY A 96 -16.84 8.01 -4.29
N VAL A 97 -17.58 6.92 -4.51
CA VAL A 97 -18.80 6.91 -5.33
C VAL A 97 -19.89 7.76 -4.70
N ALA A 98 -20.12 7.66 -3.39
CA ALA A 98 -21.11 8.48 -2.70
C ALA A 98 -20.80 9.98 -2.87
N PHE A 99 -19.53 10.39 -2.70
CA PHE A 99 -19.10 11.76 -2.97
C PHE A 99 -19.30 12.17 -4.43
N ALA A 100 -18.95 11.30 -5.38
CA ALA A 100 -19.12 11.57 -6.81
C ALA A 100 -20.60 11.74 -7.21
N VAL A 101 -21.50 10.93 -6.64
CA VAL A 101 -22.95 11.05 -6.84
C VAL A 101 -23.47 12.36 -6.26
N MET A 102 -23.04 12.71 -5.05
CA MET A 102 -23.45 13.94 -4.36
C MET A 102 -22.94 15.22 -5.07
N ASP A 103 -21.75 15.17 -5.69
CA ASP A 103 -21.21 16.27 -6.49
C ASP A 103 -21.99 16.41 -7.81
N LYS A 104 -22.26 15.29 -8.50
CA LYS A 104 -23.07 15.29 -9.73
C LYS A 104 -24.51 15.74 -9.52
N SER A 105 -25.12 15.42 -8.39
CA SER A 105 -26.48 15.86 -8.05
C SER A 105 -26.54 17.34 -7.64
N GLY A 106 -25.40 18.02 -7.51
CA GLY A 106 -25.32 19.42 -7.10
C GLY A 106 -25.64 19.64 -5.62
N ILE A 107 -25.88 18.57 -4.85
CA ILE A 107 -26.19 18.65 -3.42
C ILE A 107 -25.04 19.30 -2.65
N LEU A 108 -23.77 18.96 -2.96
CA LEU A 108 -22.62 19.62 -2.33
C LEU A 108 -22.65 21.14 -2.52
N LYS A 109 -22.95 21.61 -3.74
CA LYS A 109 -23.00 23.04 -4.05
C LYS A 109 -24.20 23.71 -3.38
N ALA A 110 -25.35 23.05 -3.35
CA ALA A 110 -26.55 23.57 -2.68
C ALA A 110 -26.36 23.70 -1.17
N THR A 111 -25.73 22.72 -0.52
CA THR A 111 -25.46 22.77 0.93
C THR A 111 -24.39 23.82 1.28
N LEU A 112 -23.33 23.95 0.48
CA LEU A 112 -22.28 24.96 0.71
C LEU A 112 -22.75 26.40 0.46
N LEU A 113 -23.74 26.61 -0.41
CA LEU A 113 -24.30 27.94 -0.69
C LEU A 113 -25.29 28.40 0.39
N VAL A 114 -25.93 27.45 1.09
CA VAL A 114 -26.89 27.70 2.17
C VAL A 114 -26.22 27.95 3.52
N LEU A 115 -24.96 27.55 3.69
CA LEU A 115 -24.14 27.81 4.88
C LEU A 115 -23.43 29.16 4.77
#